data_AF-A0A4Q9HB38-F1
#
_entry.id   AF-A0A4Q9HB38-F1
#
_cell.length_a   1.000
_cell.length_b   1.000
_cell.length_c   1.000
_cell.angle_alpha   90.00
_cell.angle_beta   90.00
_cell.angle_gamma   90.00
#
_symmetry.space_group_name_H-M   'P 1'
#
loop_
_entity.id
_entity.type
_entity.pdbx_description
1 polymer ?
#
loop_
_entity_poly.entity_id
_entity_poly.type
_entity_poly.pdbx_seq_one_letter_code
_entity_poly.pdbx_strand_id
1 'polypeptide(L)'
;MKNNILIISFLLLFCFSGAAQVKKATVKDLAFMTGTWVQKTDWGDLEEFWSAPEGESMMSSFRCVKDGKALFYEFVVIEQDGHLPVMKMRHFNRGSIGWEDKEKPLLFPLAELKGTYALFESEDKTIRLSYQLIGKNKLSVVLEEKDKSGKQKKDIFSFTRKL
;
A
#
# COMPACT_ATOMS: atom_id res chain seq x y z
N MET A 1 -65.45 -6.67 -18.39
CA MET A 1 -64.78 -6.77 -17.08
C MET A 1 -63.33 -6.37 -17.29
N LYS A 2 -62.88 -5.35 -16.55
CA LYS A 2 -61.56 -4.71 -16.67
C LYS A 2 -60.49 -5.58 -16.01
N ASN A 3 -59.43 -5.96 -16.71
CA ASN A 3 -58.20 -6.48 -16.09
C ASN A 3 -57.07 -5.49 -16.38
N ASN A 4 -56.73 -4.69 -15.36
CA ASN A 4 -55.56 -3.84 -15.34
C ASN A 4 -54.32 -4.70 -15.05
N ILE A 5 -53.40 -4.80 -16.02
CA ILE A 5 -52.07 -5.34 -15.78
C ILE A 5 -51.22 -4.19 -15.20
N LEU A 6 -50.94 -4.26 -13.90
CA LEU A 6 -50.03 -3.35 -13.22
C LEU A 6 -48.59 -3.86 -13.45
N ILE A 7 -47.88 -3.28 -14.43
CA ILE A 7 -46.44 -3.52 -14.61
C ILE A 7 -45.69 -2.62 -13.62
N ILE A 8 -45.29 -3.19 -12.49
CA ILE A 8 -44.34 -2.55 -11.57
C ILE A 8 -42.96 -2.63 -12.24
N SER A 9 -42.53 -1.53 -12.86
CA SER A 9 -41.14 -1.37 -13.29
C SER A 9 -40.26 -1.20 -12.05
N PHE A 10 -39.57 -2.27 -11.67
CA PHE A 10 -38.55 -2.25 -10.63
C PHE A 10 -37.27 -1.64 -11.22
N LEU A 11 -37.11 -0.32 -11.07
CA LEU A 11 -35.88 0.38 -11.44
C LEU A 11 -34.79 -0.02 -10.44
N LEU A 12 -34.03 -1.07 -10.77
CA LEU A 12 -32.79 -1.42 -10.07
C LEU A 12 -31.74 -0.34 -10.36
N LEU A 13 -31.70 0.70 -9.52
CA LEU A 13 -30.52 1.55 -9.41
C LEU A 13 -29.40 0.73 -8.74
N PHE A 14 -28.66 -0.02 -9.56
CA PHE A 14 -27.33 -0.48 -9.20
C PHE A 14 -26.41 0.74 -9.18
N CYS A 15 -26.29 1.39 -8.01
CA CYS A 15 -25.13 2.23 -7.73
C CYS A 15 -23.91 1.31 -7.62
N PHE A 16 -23.33 0.93 -8.75
CA PHE A 16 -21.97 0.38 -8.80
C PHE A 16 -21.04 1.51 -8.36
N SER A 17 -20.75 1.56 -7.06
CA SER A 17 -19.54 2.24 -6.57
C SER A 17 -18.35 1.36 -6.96
N GLY A 18 -18.07 1.28 -8.26
CA GLY A 18 -16.84 0.70 -8.75
C GLY A 18 -15.73 1.63 -8.30
N ALA A 19 -14.93 1.20 -7.31
CA ALA A 19 -13.66 1.85 -7.06
C ALA A 19 -12.92 1.96 -8.40
N ALA A 20 -12.52 3.17 -8.77
CA ALA A 20 -11.89 3.41 -10.06
C ALA A 20 -10.56 2.67 -10.10
N GLN A 21 -10.53 1.51 -10.76
CA GLN A 21 -9.32 0.71 -10.90
C GLN A 21 -8.35 1.42 -11.83
N VAL A 22 -7.10 1.58 -11.41
CA VAL A 22 -6.05 2.18 -12.25
C VAL A 22 -5.79 1.26 -13.44
N LYS A 23 -5.90 1.82 -14.64
CA LYS A 23 -5.68 1.07 -15.90
C LYS A 23 -4.25 1.15 -16.41
N LYS A 24 -3.54 2.22 -16.06
CA LYS A 24 -2.15 2.47 -16.44
C LYS A 24 -1.50 3.43 -15.47
N ALA A 25 -0.29 3.12 -15.04
CA ALA A 25 0.56 3.98 -14.24
C ALA A 25 2.03 3.63 -14.48
N THR A 26 2.91 4.56 -14.14
CA THR A 26 4.35 4.39 -14.18
C THR A 26 4.94 4.55 -12.80
N VAL A 27 6.12 3.97 -12.55
CA VAL A 27 6.83 4.18 -11.27
C VAL A 27 7.13 5.66 -11.02
N LYS A 28 7.28 6.47 -12.07
CA LYS A 28 7.45 7.94 -11.95
C LYS A 28 6.26 8.63 -11.29
N ASP A 29 5.05 8.09 -11.43
CA ASP A 29 3.85 8.65 -10.80
C ASP A 29 3.86 8.49 -9.27
N LEU A 30 4.75 7.63 -8.74
CA LEU A 30 4.94 7.38 -7.31
C LEU A 30 6.05 8.27 -6.69
N ALA A 31 6.63 9.21 -7.45
CA ALA A 31 7.70 10.09 -6.98
C ALA A 31 7.35 10.93 -5.74
N PHE A 32 6.06 11.09 -5.43
CA PHE A 32 5.62 11.79 -4.21
C PHE A 32 6.02 11.05 -2.92
N MET A 33 6.31 9.75 -2.99
CA MET A 33 6.73 8.93 -1.84
C MET A 33 8.20 9.18 -1.46
N THR A 34 9.02 9.69 -2.38
CA THR A 34 10.47 9.87 -2.19
C THR A 34 10.83 10.64 -0.93
N GLY A 35 11.80 10.12 -0.18
CA GLY A 35 12.31 10.73 1.04
C GLY A 35 12.66 9.73 2.12
N THR A 36 13.16 10.25 3.24
CA THR A 36 13.26 9.49 4.49
C THR A 36 12.16 9.97 5.44
N TRP A 37 11.46 9.02 6.02
CA TRP A 37 10.24 9.19 6.78
C TRP A 37 10.41 8.51 8.13
N VAL A 38 10.06 9.21 9.21
CA VAL A 38 10.24 8.70 10.58
C VAL A 38 8.97 8.87 11.40
N GLN A 39 8.72 7.93 12.29
CA GLN A 39 7.64 7.98 13.27
C GLN A 39 8.08 7.27 14.55
N LYS A 40 7.75 7.87 15.71
CA LYS A 40 7.86 7.19 17.01
C LYS A 40 6.51 6.54 17.33
N THR A 41 6.53 5.29 17.78
CA THR A 41 5.35 4.55 18.21
C THR A 41 5.67 3.74 19.46
N ASP A 42 4.66 3.25 20.17
CA ASP A 42 4.85 2.33 21.31
C ASP A 42 5.48 0.99 20.88
N TRP A 43 5.34 0.65 19.59
CA TRP A 43 5.95 -0.53 19.00
C TRP A 43 7.44 -0.34 18.70
N GLY A 44 7.86 0.88 18.40
CA GLY A 44 9.24 1.24 18.10
C GLY A 44 9.38 2.55 17.32
N ASP A 45 10.63 2.98 17.20
CA ASP A 45 11.06 4.03 16.28
C ASP A 45 11.10 3.44 14.86
N LEU A 46 10.23 3.94 13.99
CA LEU A 46 10.10 3.53 12.60
C LEU A 46 10.87 4.51 11.72
N GLU A 47 11.62 3.99 10.77
CA GLU A 47 12.24 4.76 9.69
C GLU A 47 12.03 4.05 8.36
N GLU A 48 11.52 4.78 7.37
CA GLU A 48 11.25 4.31 6.02
C GLU A 48 11.94 5.25 5.03
N PHE A 49 12.75 4.70 4.14
CA PHE A 49 13.39 5.43 3.05
C PHE A 49 12.79 5.00 1.73
N TRP A 50 12.46 5.96 0.86
CA TRP A 50 12.11 5.75 -0.55
C TRP A 50 13.07 6.54 -1.44
N SER A 51 13.66 5.87 -2.42
CA SER A 51 14.44 6.53 -3.47
C SER A 51 13.55 7.39 -4.38
N ALA A 52 14.17 8.24 -5.20
CA ALA A 52 13.50 8.71 -6.40
C ALA A 52 13.28 7.53 -7.36
N PRO A 53 12.22 7.55 -8.19
CA PRO A 53 12.12 6.64 -9.33
C PRO A 53 13.31 6.80 -10.27
N GLU A 54 13.96 5.68 -10.62
CA GLU A 54 15.08 5.63 -11.57
C GLU A 54 14.85 4.47 -12.54
N GLY A 55 14.88 4.74 -13.84
CA GLY A 55 14.49 3.76 -14.86
C GLY A 55 13.06 3.25 -14.65
N GLU A 56 12.91 1.94 -14.47
CA GLU A 56 11.64 1.24 -14.27
C GLU A 56 11.39 0.85 -12.81
N SER A 57 12.15 1.40 -11.85
CA SER A 57 12.02 1.03 -10.45
C SER A 57 12.20 2.18 -9.45
N MET A 58 11.75 1.94 -8.23
CA MET A 58 12.10 2.72 -7.04
C MET A 58 12.32 1.76 -5.88
N MET A 59 13.23 2.12 -4.98
CA MET A 59 13.69 1.26 -3.90
C MET A 59 13.28 1.84 -2.55
N SER A 60 13.04 0.97 -1.58
CA SER A 60 12.85 1.32 -0.19
C SER A 60 13.55 0.38 0.77
N SER A 61 13.90 0.94 1.92
CA SER A 61 14.31 0.19 3.09
C SER A 61 13.58 0.73 4.30
N PHE A 62 13.10 -0.18 5.14
CA PHE A 62 12.44 0.13 6.39
C PHE A 62 13.21 -0.47 7.56
N ARG A 63 13.15 0.17 8.72
CA ARG A 63 13.56 -0.41 10.01
C ARG A 63 12.63 -0.02 11.14
N CYS A 64 12.42 -0.96 12.05
CA CYS A 64 11.79 -0.72 13.34
C CYS A 64 12.80 -1.01 14.46
N VAL A 65 13.00 -0.04 15.36
CA VAL A 65 13.94 -0.13 16.50
C VAL A 65 13.19 0.09 17.80
N LYS A 66 13.38 -0.78 18.78
CA LYS A 66 12.85 -0.63 20.14
C LYS A 66 13.96 -0.82 21.16
N ASP A 67 14.06 0.09 22.14
CA ASP A 67 15.07 0.05 23.20
C ASP A 67 16.51 -0.13 22.68
N GLY A 68 16.84 0.57 21.59
CA GLY A 68 18.15 0.52 20.93
C GLY A 68 18.44 -0.78 20.14
N LYS A 69 17.46 -1.68 19.99
CA LYS A 69 17.58 -2.94 19.26
C LYS A 69 16.67 -2.93 18.03
N ALA A 70 17.23 -3.28 16.88
CA ALA A 70 16.43 -3.53 15.68
C ALA A 70 15.50 -4.73 15.90
N LEU A 71 14.20 -4.53 15.69
CA LEU A 71 13.19 -5.59 15.75
C LEU A 71 13.15 -6.34 14.41
N PHE A 72 12.97 -5.60 13.30
CA PHE A 72 12.98 -6.13 11.95
C PHE A 72 13.26 -5.01 10.93
N TYR A 73 13.46 -5.42 9.69
CA TYR A 73 13.67 -4.57 8.53
C TYR A 73 12.72 -4.98 7.41
N GLU A 74 12.53 -4.08 6.46
CA GLU A 74 11.98 -4.43 5.16
C GLU A 74 12.92 -3.93 4.06
N PHE A 75 13.00 -4.70 2.98
CA PHE A 75 13.53 -4.22 1.72
C PHE A 75 12.43 -4.32 0.68
N VAL A 76 12.20 -3.23 -0.02
CA VAL A 76 11.09 -3.09 -0.95
C VAL A 76 11.62 -2.55 -2.27
N VAL A 77 11.15 -3.12 -3.37
CA VAL A 77 11.26 -2.49 -4.69
C VAL A 77 9.86 -2.33 -5.25
N ILE A 78 9.61 -1.21 -5.91
CA ILE A 78 8.45 -1.08 -6.79
C ILE A 78 9.01 -1.05 -8.20
N GLU A 79 8.61 -2.04 -9.00
CA GLU A 79 9.08 -2.21 -10.36
C GLU A 79 7.89 -2.09 -11.32
N GLN A 80 8.14 -1.57 -12.52
CA GLN A 80 7.16 -1.59 -13.58
C GLN A 80 6.91 -3.04 -14.04
N ASP A 81 5.65 -3.47 -14.06
CA ASP A 81 5.25 -4.76 -14.61
C ASP A 81 4.10 -4.56 -15.61
N GLY A 82 4.44 -4.58 -16.90
CA GLY A 82 3.52 -4.22 -17.97
C GLY A 82 2.97 -2.80 -17.79
N HIS A 83 1.66 -2.68 -17.57
CA HIS A 83 0.97 -1.39 -17.50
C HIS A 83 0.91 -0.78 -16.09
N LEU A 84 1.30 -1.51 -15.04
CA LEU A 84 1.18 -1.07 -13.65
C LEU A 84 2.47 -1.35 -12.85
N PRO A 85 2.81 -0.49 -11.89
CA PRO A 85 3.83 -0.82 -10.90
C PRO A 85 3.38 -1.96 -9.97
N VAL A 86 4.32 -2.80 -9.56
CA VAL A 86 4.13 -3.84 -8.54
C VAL A 86 5.14 -3.63 -7.42
N MET A 87 4.65 -3.48 -6.20
CA MET A 87 5.48 -3.48 -5.00
C MET A 87 5.86 -4.91 -4.64
N LYS A 88 7.17 -5.14 -4.44
CA LYS A 88 7.76 -6.41 -4.06
C LYS A 88 8.47 -6.21 -2.73
N MET A 89 7.96 -6.84 -1.68
CA MET A 89 8.42 -6.62 -0.30
C MET A 89 8.98 -7.90 0.31
N ARG A 90 10.02 -7.72 1.13
CA ARG A 90 10.59 -8.77 1.97
C ARG A 90 10.83 -8.23 3.37
N HIS A 91 10.54 -9.05 4.37
CA HIS A 91 10.87 -8.77 5.75
C HIS A 91 12.14 -9.50 6.16
N PHE A 92 12.90 -8.89 7.07
CA PHE A 92 14.11 -9.48 7.60
C PHE A 92 14.19 -9.27 9.11
N ASN A 93 14.55 -10.33 9.84
CA ASN A 93 15.02 -10.19 11.22
C ASN A 93 16.40 -9.53 11.26
N ARG A 94 16.83 -9.17 12.48
CA ARG A 94 18.22 -8.80 12.74
C ARG A 94 19.19 -9.84 12.16
N GLY A 95 20.20 -9.37 11.43
CA GLY A 95 21.17 -10.24 10.75
C GLY A 95 20.82 -10.60 9.30
N SER A 96 19.85 -9.91 8.69
CA SER A 96 19.43 -10.13 7.29
C SER A 96 18.83 -11.53 7.06
N ILE A 97 18.07 -12.03 8.03
CA ILE A 97 17.40 -13.33 7.96
C ILE A 97 15.97 -13.10 7.44
N GLY A 98 15.71 -13.49 6.19
CA GLY A 98 14.43 -13.26 5.51
C GLY A 98 13.27 -14.09 6.09
N TRP A 99 12.06 -13.54 6.05
CA TRP A 99 10.83 -14.26 6.43
C TRP A 99 10.24 -15.02 5.26
N GLU A 100 10.20 -14.38 4.09
CA GLU A 100 9.68 -14.97 2.86
C GLU A 100 10.73 -15.87 2.19
N ASP A 101 10.22 -16.81 1.37
CA ASP A 101 11.06 -17.63 0.52
C ASP A 101 11.91 -16.78 -0.46
N LYS A 102 13.15 -17.21 -0.71
CA LYS A 102 14.15 -16.50 -1.53
C LYS A 102 13.64 -16.08 -2.90
N GLU A 103 12.72 -16.83 -3.50
CA GLU A 103 12.18 -16.57 -4.84
C GLU A 103 10.75 -16.00 -4.82
N LYS A 104 10.15 -15.82 -3.63
CA LYS A 104 8.75 -15.40 -3.48
C LYS A 104 8.61 -14.20 -2.52
N PRO A 105 8.92 -12.97 -2.97
CA PRO A 105 8.60 -11.79 -2.17
C PRO A 105 7.07 -11.64 -2.07
N LEU A 106 6.61 -10.84 -1.11
CA LEU A 106 5.22 -10.40 -1.10
C LEU A 106 4.99 -9.46 -2.28
N LEU A 107 3.88 -9.66 -3.00
CA LEU A 107 3.53 -8.89 -4.19
C LEU A 107 2.27 -8.07 -3.94
N PHE A 108 2.35 -6.78 -4.22
CA PHE A 108 1.22 -5.87 -4.15
C PHE A 108 1.17 -5.02 -5.41
N PRO A 109 0.39 -5.43 -6.44
CA PRO A 109 0.11 -4.57 -7.58
C PRO A 109 -0.56 -3.26 -7.18
N LEU A 110 -0.27 -2.19 -7.93
CA LEU A 110 -0.95 -0.91 -7.75
C LEU A 110 -2.43 -1.04 -8.14
N ALA A 111 -3.33 -0.79 -7.19
CA ALA A 111 -4.77 -0.89 -7.36
C ALA A 111 -5.44 0.48 -7.59
N GLU A 112 -4.97 1.53 -6.90
CA GLU A 112 -5.49 2.89 -7.01
C GLU A 112 -4.37 3.93 -7.00
N LEU A 113 -4.54 5.02 -7.75
CA LEU A 113 -3.60 6.12 -7.85
C LEU A 113 -4.39 7.41 -8.11
N LYS A 114 -4.21 8.41 -7.26
CA LYS A 114 -4.91 9.69 -7.37
C LYS A 114 -4.09 10.83 -6.77
N GLY A 115 -3.51 11.67 -7.62
CA GLY A 115 -2.65 12.76 -7.15
C GLY A 115 -1.45 12.21 -6.37
N THR A 116 -1.42 12.47 -5.07
CA THR A 116 -0.37 11.95 -4.16
C THR A 116 -0.85 10.78 -3.30
N TYR A 117 -1.88 10.07 -3.75
CA TYR A 117 -2.39 8.82 -3.18
C TYR A 117 -1.97 7.64 -4.04
N ALA A 118 -1.47 6.57 -3.44
CA ALA A 118 -1.30 5.27 -4.06
C ALA A 118 -1.81 4.16 -3.13
N LEU A 119 -2.51 3.17 -3.68
CA LEU A 119 -2.95 1.97 -2.99
C LEU A 119 -2.36 0.76 -3.68
N PHE A 120 -1.68 -0.08 -2.91
CA PHE A 120 -1.23 -1.40 -3.31
C PHE A 120 -2.09 -2.45 -2.60
N GLU A 121 -2.45 -3.53 -3.29
CA GLU A 121 -3.34 -4.58 -2.76
C GLU A 121 -2.76 -5.95 -3.09
N SER A 122 -2.75 -6.87 -2.12
CA SER A 122 -2.30 -8.25 -2.35
C SER A 122 -3.28 -8.97 -3.29
N GLU A 123 -2.81 -9.99 -4.01
CA GLU A 123 -3.63 -10.73 -4.98
C GLU A 123 -4.89 -11.36 -4.36
N ASP A 124 -4.77 -11.86 -3.13
CA ASP A 124 -5.87 -12.43 -2.35
C ASP A 124 -6.74 -11.36 -1.65
N LYS A 125 -6.41 -10.07 -1.79
CA LYS A 125 -7.10 -8.90 -1.23
C LYS A 125 -7.26 -8.93 0.29
N THR A 126 -6.36 -9.66 0.96
CA THR A 126 -6.31 -9.71 2.42
C THR A 126 -5.48 -8.57 3.00
N ILE A 127 -4.53 -8.03 2.24
CA ILE A 127 -3.67 -6.92 2.68
C ILE A 127 -3.76 -5.77 1.68
N ARG A 128 -3.92 -4.56 2.21
CA ARG A 128 -3.93 -3.31 1.48
C ARG A 128 -2.98 -2.32 2.14
N LEU A 129 -2.13 -1.70 1.34
CA LEU A 129 -1.16 -0.72 1.81
C LEU A 129 -1.32 0.56 0.99
N SER A 130 -1.72 1.64 1.64
CA SER A 130 -1.89 2.94 0.97
C SER A 130 -0.93 3.98 1.48
N TYR A 131 -0.43 4.81 0.57
CA TYR A 131 0.47 5.92 0.80
C TYR A 131 -0.20 7.20 0.35
N GLN A 132 -0.19 8.22 1.21
CA GLN A 132 -0.72 9.54 0.90
C GLN A 132 0.25 10.61 1.39
N LEU A 133 0.82 11.39 0.47
CA LEU A 133 1.50 12.63 0.87
C LEU A 133 0.42 13.67 1.21
N ILE A 134 0.22 13.93 2.50
CA ILE A 134 -0.78 14.88 3.04
C ILE A 134 -0.21 16.26 3.33
N GLY A 135 1.11 16.43 3.16
CA GLY A 135 1.81 17.70 3.26
C GLY A 135 3.28 17.53 2.89
N LYS A 136 3.99 18.65 2.66
CA LYS A 136 5.40 18.64 2.21
C LYS A 136 6.31 17.67 3.01
N ASN A 137 6.06 17.58 4.32
CA ASN A 137 6.82 16.78 5.26
C ASN A 137 5.97 15.75 6.02
N LYS A 138 4.81 15.35 5.48
CA LYS A 138 3.90 14.40 6.14
C LYS A 138 3.40 13.34 5.15
N LEU A 139 3.72 12.08 5.44
CA LEU A 139 3.29 10.90 4.68
C LEU A 139 2.39 10.05 5.59
N SER A 140 1.16 9.82 5.16
CA SER A 140 0.26 8.87 5.82
C SER A 140 0.39 7.52 5.12
N VAL A 141 0.65 6.48 5.89
CA VAL A 141 0.65 5.09 5.43
C VAL A 141 -0.45 4.34 6.19
N VAL A 142 -1.30 3.62 5.48
CA VAL A 142 -2.37 2.83 6.09
C VAL A 142 -2.21 1.38 5.67
N LEU A 143 -2.08 0.50 6.65
CA LEU A 143 -2.09 -0.94 6.49
C LEU A 143 -3.47 -1.47 6.90
N GLU A 144 -4.17 -2.11 5.96
CA GLU A 144 -5.43 -2.81 6.22
C GLU A 144 -5.22 -4.30 6.01
N GLU A 145 -5.50 -5.10 7.03
CA GLU A 145 -5.38 -6.55 7.03
C GLU A 145 -6.74 -7.19 7.28
N LYS A 146 -7.06 -8.27 6.57
CA LYS A 146 -8.21 -9.13 6.84
C LYS A 146 -7.72 -10.44 7.44
N ASP A 147 -8.24 -10.78 8.62
CA ASP A 147 -7.99 -12.10 9.20
C ASP A 147 -8.85 -13.18 8.52
N LYS A 148 -8.63 -14.44 8.91
CA LYS A 148 -9.35 -15.61 8.36
C LYS A 148 -10.86 -15.58 8.63
N SER A 149 -11.33 -14.78 9.59
CA SER A 149 -12.75 -14.58 9.88
C SER A 149 -13.38 -13.44 9.07
N GLY A 150 -12.57 -12.73 8.26
CA GLY A 150 -12.99 -11.55 7.51
C GLY A 150 -12.99 -10.27 8.35
N LYS A 151 -12.55 -10.33 9.61
CA LYS A 151 -12.41 -9.13 10.45
C LYS A 151 -11.26 -8.29 9.92
N GLN A 152 -11.52 -7.00 9.77
CA GLN A 152 -10.54 -6.02 9.32
C GLN A 152 -9.79 -5.42 10.50
N LYS A 153 -8.47 -5.37 10.38
CA LYS A 153 -7.57 -4.58 11.22
C LYS A 153 -7.00 -3.46 10.36
N LYS A 154 -6.89 -2.27 10.93
CA LYS A 154 -6.39 -1.07 10.26
C LYS A 154 -5.40 -0.36 11.16
N ASP A 155 -4.16 -0.26 10.69
CA ASP A 155 -3.09 0.50 11.33
C ASP A 155 -2.78 1.75 10.50
N ILE A 156 -2.59 2.88 11.16
CA ILE A 156 -2.31 4.16 10.52
C ILE A 156 -0.97 4.68 11.04
N PHE A 157 -0.04 4.89 10.11
CA PHE A 157 1.28 5.45 10.36
C PHE A 157 1.31 6.87 9.78
N SER A 158 1.60 7.86 10.64
CA SER A 158 1.67 9.28 10.29
C SER A 158 3.12 9.74 10.33
N PHE A 159 3.88 9.38 9.30
CA PHE A 159 5.30 9.68 9.22
C PHE A 159 5.57 11.17 9.00
N THR A 160 6.71 11.62 9.54
CA THR A 160 7.27 12.94 9.28
C THR A 160 8.56 12.81 8.48
N ARG A 161 8.78 13.70 7.52
CA ARG A 161 10.02 13.72 6.75
C ARG A 161 11.20 13.99 7.68
N LYS A 162 12.23 13.15 7.60
CA LYS A 162 13.54 13.36 8.23
C LYS A 162 14.28 14.40 7.39
N LEU A 163 14.57 15.54 7.99
CA LEU A 163 15.31 16.66 7.39
C LEU A 163 16.82 16.48 7.58
#